data_AF-A0A7X2SYQ6-F1
#
_entry.id   AF-A0A7X2SYQ6-F1
#
_cell.length_a   1.000
_cell.length_b   1.000
_cell.length_c   1.000
_cell.angle_alpha   90.00
_cell.angle_beta   90.00
_cell.angle_gamma   90.00
#
_symmetry.space_group_name_H-M   'P 1'
#
loop_
_entity.id
_entity.type
_entity.pdbx_description
1 polymer ?
#
loop_
_entity_poly.entity_id
_entity_poly.type
_entity_poly.pdbx_seq_one_letter_code
_entity_poly.pdbx_strand_id
1 'polypeptide(L)'
;ASDLQQRGATDFGSIMRYEPLISATGTRGGSSAGKSGFDRAGYTGYNIRGLESNRGGLDVDGIPLPQATGRSYVGRAGLDSFGIGRDYIDPYMFGRIEIEKGATAVEQPNTSIGGNVSFRNKSPDDYLHPGKATAFSYQSDYDSSSRSWHNGITAAAGDDELRGIFVYSRRDGQQTRNNSDTLDAYPANWHSDAFMTSGIWQPNDAHKLSATVDYYHKTHHSHYDS
;
A
#
# COMPACT_ATOMS: atom_id res chain seq x y z
N ALA A 1 -3.81 6.52 10.88
CA ALA A 1 -2.47 5.99 11.24
C ALA A 1 -2.54 5.12 12.49
N SER A 2 -3.01 5.64 13.64
CA SER A 2 -3.12 4.88 14.89
C SER A 2 -3.97 3.61 14.78
N ASP A 3 -5.09 3.68 14.07
CA ASP A 3 -5.95 2.52 13.81
C ASP A 3 -5.25 1.42 12.99
N LEU A 4 -4.51 1.78 11.93
CA LEU A 4 -3.71 0.82 11.15
C LEU A 4 -2.64 0.14 12.02
N GLN A 5 -2.01 0.91 12.92
CA GLN A 5 -1.03 0.38 13.88
C GLN A 5 -1.70 -0.59 14.88
N GLN A 6 -2.86 -0.23 15.44
CA GLN A 6 -3.60 -1.09 16.36
C GLN A 6 -4.07 -2.39 15.71
N ARG A 7 -4.43 -2.33 14.42
CA ARG A 7 -4.80 -3.51 13.62
C ARG A 7 -3.60 -4.35 13.20
N GLY A 8 -2.37 -3.87 13.38
CA GLY A 8 -1.15 -4.52 12.89
C GLY A 8 -1.15 -4.64 11.37
N ALA A 9 -1.66 -3.63 10.66
CA ALA A 9 -1.67 -3.62 9.20
C ALA A 9 -0.27 -3.35 8.65
N THR A 10 0.28 -4.31 7.91
CA THR A 10 1.67 -4.32 7.42
C THR A 10 1.78 -4.39 5.90
N ASP A 11 0.68 -4.67 5.21
CA ASP A 11 0.61 -4.81 3.76
C ASP A 11 -0.77 -4.44 3.20
N PHE A 12 -0.88 -4.44 1.87
CA PHE A 12 -2.11 -4.15 1.13
C PHE A 12 -3.31 -5.01 1.58
N GLY A 13 -3.11 -6.28 1.95
CA GLY A 13 -4.20 -7.16 2.36
C GLY A 13 -4.66 -6.97 3.81
N SER A 14 -3.72 -6.74 4.71
CA SER A 14 -3.98 -6.56 6.14
C SER A 14 -4.70 -5.25 6.45
N ILE A 15 -4.50 -4.21 5.63
CA ILE A 15 -5.26 -2.95 5.70
C ILE A 15 -6.77 -3.22 5.69
N MET A 16 -7.25 -4.08 4.79
CA MET A 16 -8.68 -4.34 4.58
C MET A 16 -9.19 -5.59 5.29
N ARG A 17 -8.38 -6.24 6.14
CA ARG A 17 -8.70 -7.54 6.73
C ARG A 17 -10.04 -7.57 7.48
N TYR A 18 -10.40 -6.45 8.11
CA TYR A 18 -11.61 -6.33 8.92
C TYR A 18 -12.73 -5.53 8.24
N GLU A 19 -12.57 -5.17 6.96
CA GLU A 19 -13.58 -4.44 6.20
C GLU A 19 -14.50 -5.43 5.48
N PRO A 20 -15.78 -5.56 5.87
CA PRO A 20 -16.68 -6.50 5.22
C PRO A 20 -16.96 -6.08 3.77
N LEU A 21 -17.07 -7.08 2.89
CA LEU A 21 -17.30 -6.92 1.44
C LEU A 21 -16.15 -6.24 0.68
N ILE A 22 -14.99 -6.11 1.31
CA ILE A 22 -13.76 -5.63 0.69
C ILE A 22 -12.67 -6.67 0.95
N SER A 23 -11.93 -7.05 -0.08
CA SER A 23 -10.78 -7.94 0.06
C SER A 23 -9.67 -7.56 -0.88
N ALA A 24 -8.41 -7.75 -0.50
CA ALA A 24 -7.31 -7.59 -1.43
C ALA A 24 -7.19 -8.83 -2.33
N THR A 25 -7.32 -8.62 -3.63
CA THR A 25 -7.10 -9.66 -4.64
C THR A 25 -5.59 -9.73 -4.90
N GLY A 26 -4.99 -10.90 -4.75
CA GLY A 26 -3.54 -11.06 -4.87
C GLY A 26 -3.08 -12.49 -4.73
N THR A 27 -1.81 -12.74 -5.05
CA THR A 27 -1.16 -14.03 -4.85
C THR A 27 0.11 -13.84 -4.04
N ARG A 28 0.23 -14.54 -2.91
CA ARG A 28 1.37 -14.41 -1.96
C ARG A 28 2.69 -15.01 -2.47
N GLY A 29 2.62 -15.73 -3.58
CA GLY A 29 3.64 -16.60 -4.17
C GLY A 29 2.93 -17.50 -5.18
N GLY A 30 3.65 -18.16 -6.10
CA GLY A 30 3.10 -18.94 -7.21
C GLY A 30 1.90 -19.84 -6.88
N SER A 31 1.08 -20.07 -7.91
CA SER A 31 -0.04 -21.03 -8.00
C SER A 31 -1.34 -20.66 -7.28
N SER A 32 -2.21 -19.91 -7.96
CA SER A 32 -3.66 -20.13 -7.90
C SER A 32 -4.18 -20.54 -9.29
N ALA A 33 -5.42 -21.04 -9.40
CA ALA A 33 -5.94 -21.67 -10.62
C ALA A 33 -5.66 -20.84 -11.89
N GLY A 34 -4.94 -21.43 -12.85
CA GLY A 34 -4.56 -20.77 -14.12
C GLY A 34 -3.26 -19.95 -14.10
N LYS A 35 -2.32 -20.18 -13.18
CA LYS A 35 -1.07 -19.40 -13.03
C LYS A 35 0.22 -20.11 -13.44
N SER A 36 1.23 -19.32 -13.83
CA SER A 36 2.53 -19.78 -14.35
C SER A 36 3.69 -19.31 -13.48
N GLY A 37 4.85 -19.98 -13.56
CA GLY A 37 6.06 -19.62 -12.79
C GLY A 37 6.63 -18.21 -13.07
N PHE A 38 6.07 -17.48 -14.05
CA PHE A 38 6.45 -16.10 -14.40
C PHE A 38 5.71 -15.03 -13.58
N ASP A 39 4.78 -15.42 -12.71
CA ASP A 39 3.95 -14.49 -11.96
C ASP A 39 4.67 -13.95 -10.72
N ARG A 40 4.66 -12.64 -10.56
CA ARG A 40 5.21 -12.00 -9.35
C ARG A 40 4.20 -12.09 -8.22
N ALA A 41 4.68 -12.46 -7.03
CA ALA A 41 3.91 -12.35 -5.79
C ALA A 41 3.54 -10.88 -5.54
N GLY A 42 2.33 -10.65 -5.02
CA GLY A 42 1.81 -9.30 -4.77
C GLY A 42 0.29 -9.23 -4.87
N TYR A 43 -0.25 -8.06 -4.55
CA TYR A 43 -1.69 -7.78 -4.67
C TYR A 43 -1.98 -7.05 -5.96
N THR A 44 -3.02 -7.45 -6.68
CA THR A 44 -3.39 -6.88 -7.98
C THR A 44 -4.48 -5.81 -7.87
N GLY A 45 -5.01 -5.59 -6.66
CA GLY A 45 -6.00 -4.55 -6.36
C GLY A 45 -6.94 -4.98 -5.22
N TYR A 46 -8.00 -4.20 -5.02
CA TYR A 46 -9.08 -4.57 -4.10
C TYR A 46 -10.31 -5.06 -4.88
N ASN A 47 -10.97 -6.05 -4.32
CA ASN A 47 -12.32 -6.45 -4.65
C ASN A 47 -13.28 -5.66 -3.74
N ILE A 48 -14.21 -4.93 -4.34
CA ILE A 48 -15.25 -4.17 -3.64
C ILE A 48 -16.60 -4.68 -4.16
N ARG A 49 -17.37 -5.34 -3.30
CA ARG A 49 -18.71 -5.88 -3.64
C ARG A 49 -18.72 -6.80 -4.88
N GLY A 50 -17.67 -7.60 -5.08
CA GLY A 50 -17.56 -8.54 -6.20
C GLY A 50 -16.93 -7.95 -7.46
N LEU A 51 -16.60 -6.65 -7.48
CA LEU A 51 -15.88 -6.01 -8.57
C LEU A 51 -14.41 -5.84 -8.18
N GLU A 52 -13.50 -6.38 -8.99
CA GLU A 52 -12.06 -6.41 -8.68
C GLU A 52 -11.17 -5.97 -9.86
N SER A 53 -9.86 -6.02 -9.64
CA SER A 53 -8.84 -5.64 -10.61
C SER A 53 -8.92 -4.14 -10.95
N ASN A 54 -8.80 -3.78 -12.22
CA ASN A 54 -8.81 -2.42 -12.77
C ASN A 54 -10.21 -1.78 -12.73
N ARG A 55 -11.21 -2.51 -12.20
CA ARG A 55 -12.59 -2.03 -11.99
C ARG A 55 -12.76 -1.34 -10.63
N GLY A 56 -11.79 -1.51 -9.72
CA GLY A 56 -11.65 -0.76 -8.48
C GLY A 56 -10.49 0.24 -8.57
N GLY A 57 -10.78 1.49 -8.21
CA GLY A 57 -9.82 2.58 -8.24
C GLY A 57 -8.82 2.46 -7.10
N LEU A 58 -7.59 2.89 -7.37
CA LEU A 58 -6.55 3.09 -6.36
C LEU A 58 -5.85 4.40 -6.65
N ASP A 59 -5.70 5.24 -5.65
CA ASP A 59 -4.95 6.48 -5.75
C ASP A 59 -4.17 6.78 -4.47
N VAL A 60 -3.07 7.52 -4.62
CA VAL A 60 -2.33 8.12 -3.52
C VAL A 60 -2.44 9.63 -3.67
N ASP A 61 -2.99 10.30 -2.67
CA ASP A 61 -3.27 11.74 -2.68
C ASP A 61 -4.04 12.23 -3.93
N GLY A 62 -4.93 11.40 -4.48
CA GLY A 62 -5.69 11.70 -5.70
C GLY A 62 -4.96 11.36 -7.00
N ILE A 63 -3.71 10.90 -6.95
CA ILE A 63 -2.93 10.47 -8.12
C ILE A 63 -3.20 8.97 -8.36
N PRO A 64 -3.78 8.58 -9.51
CA PRO A 64 -4.09 7.18 -9.79
C PRO A 64 -2.84 6.29 -9.84
N LEU A 65 -2.88 5.13 -9.17
CA LEU A 65 -1.83 4.12 -9.28
C LEU A 65 -1.94 3.35 -10.60
N PRO A 66 -0.81 2.83 -11.15
CA PRO A 66 -0.80 2.03 -12.36
C PRO A 66 -1.81 0.87 -12.32
N GLN A 67 -2.40 0.59 -13.47
CA GLN A 67 -3.31 -0.54 -13.64
C GLN A 67 -2.55 -1.87 -13.57
N ALA A 68 -3.20 -2.92 -13.08
CA ALA A 68 -2.61 -4.25 -13.08
C ALA A 68 -2.39 -4.71 -14.53
N THR A 69 -1.17 -5.19 -14.82
CA THR A 69 -0.79 -5.61 -16.17
C THR A 69 -1.17 -7.07 -16.39
N GLY A 70 -2.04 -7.29 -17.38
CA GLY A 70 -2.48 -8.61 -17.80
C GLY A 70 -1.35 -9.44 -18.41
N ARG A 71 -1.56 -10.75 -18.50
CA ARG A 71 -0.58 -11.66 -19.10
C ARG A 71 -0.76 -11.75 -20.61
N SER A 72 0.27 -11.36 -21.37
CA SER A 72 0.22 -11.47 -22.83
C SER A 72 0.23 -12.91 -23.37
N TYR A 73 0.63 -13.90 -22.58
CA TYR A 73 0.95 -15.26 -23.06
C TYR A 73 -0.14 -16.33 -22.81
N VAL A 74 -1.23 -15.99 -22.11
CA VAL A 74 -2.27 -16.94 -21.66
C VAL A 74 -3.55 -16.91 -22.49
N GLY A 75 -3.62 -16.05 -23.53
CA GLY A 75 -4.79 -15.91 -24.39
C GLY A 75 -6.09 -15.69 -23.61
N ARG A 76 -7.20 -16.29 -24.08
CA ARG A 76 -8.51 -16.20 -23.40
C ARG A 76 -8.55 -16.94 -22.05
N ALA A 77 -7.68 -17.92 -21.82
CA ALA A 77 -7.68 -18.72 -20.59
C ALA A 77 -7.13 -17.96 -19.38
N GLY A 78 -6.48 -16.80 -19.58
CA GLY A 78 -6.05 -15.92 -18.49
C GLY A 78 -6.63 -14.51 -18.56
N LEU A 79 -7.86 -14.38 -19.07
CA LEU A 79 -8.71 -13.22 -18.80
C LEU A 79 -8.75 -12.98 -17.28
N ASP A 80 -8.60 -11.71 -16.87
CA ASP A 80 -8.50 -11.29 -15.46
C ASP A 80 -7.32 -11.92 -14.67
N SER A 81 -6.26 -12.38 -15.35
CA SER A 81 -5.01 -12.79 -14.72
C SER A 81 -3.89 -11.75 -14.92
N PHE A 82 -3.21 -11.41 -13.81
CA PHE A 82 -2.15 -10.39 -13.79
C PHE A 82 -0.79 -11.02 -13.50
N GLY A 83 0.24 -10.51 -14.16
CA GLY A 83 1.64 -10.95 -13.98
C GLY A 83 2.43 -10.09 -12.99
N ILE A 84 1.96 -8.87 -12.71
CA ILE A 84 2.58 -7.92 -11.78
C ILE A 84 1.48 -7.27 -10.93
N GLY A 85 1.72 -7.18 -9.62
CA GLY A 85 0.83 -6.52 -8.66
C GLY A 85 0.73 -4.99 -8.84
N ARG A 86 -0.15 -4.39 -8.04
CA ARG A 86 -0.35 -2.95 -7.79
C ARG A 86 0.04 -2.57 -6.34
N ASP A 87 0.70 -3.45 -5.59
CA ASP A 87 1.13 -3.23 -4.19
C ASP A 87 2.41 -2.40 -4.08
N TYR A 88 2.45 -1.28 -4.80
CA TYR A 88 3.56 -0.33 -4.80
C TYR A 88 3.52 0.65 -3.63
N ILE A 89 3.03 0.22 -2.48
CA ILE A 89 2.76 1.09 -1.34
C ILE A 89 3.24 0.47 -0.03
N ASP A 90 3.69 1.31 0.90
CA ASP A 90 3.93 0.92 2.30
C ASP A 90 2.86 1.55 3.20
N PRO A 91 2.08 0.76 3.96
CA PRO A 91 1.05 1.27 4.86
C PRO A 91 1.56 2.31 5.87
N TYR A 92 2.84 2.28 6.23
CA TYR A 92 3.43 3.23 7.18
C TYR A 92 3.50 4.66 6.63
N MET A 93 3.44 4.86 5.32
CA MET A 93 3.45 6.20 4.71
C MET A 93 2.13 6.97 4.91
N PHE A 94 1.02 6.25 5.17
CA PHE A 94 -0.30 6.85 5.11
C PHE A 94 -0.86 7.27 6.47
N GLY A 95 -1.39 8.49 6.50
CA GLY A 95 -2.14 9.03 7.63
C GLY A 95 -3.58 8.48 7.65
N ARG A 96 -4.18 8.32 6.46
CA ARG A 96 -5.59 7.93 6.30
C ARG A 96 -5.80 7.11 5.04
N ILE A 97 -6.81 6.24 5.08
CA ILE A 97 -7.27 5.46 3.93
C ILE A 97 -8.77 5.67 3.82
N GLU A 98 -9.23 6.06 2.63
CA GLU A 98 -10.63 6.31 2.33
C GLU A 98 -11.12 5.25 1.35
N ILE A 99 -12.33 4.72 1.58
CA ILE A 99 -12.90 3.68 0.74
C ILE A 99 -14.30 4.10 0.32
N GLU A 100 -14.42 4.38 -0.97
CA GLU A 100 -15.70 4.65 -1.62
C GLU A 100 -16.23 3.36 -2.21
N LYS A 101 -17.49 3.01 -1.87
CA LYS A 101 -18.12 1.76 -2.32
C LYS A 101 -19.16 2.09 -3.41
N GLY A 102 -19.04 1.47 -4.58
CA GLY A 102 -19.94 1.70 -5.73
C GLY A 102 -19.42 2.74 -6.71
N ALA A 103 -20.30 3.28 -7.56
CA ALA A 103 -19.91 4.30 -8.52
C ALA A 103 -19.41 5.55 -7.77
N THR A 104 -18.21 6.00 -8.13
CA THR A 104 -17.57 7.16 -7.51
C THR A 104 -18.22 8.45 -7.97
N ALA A 105 -18.04 9.53 -7.20
CA ALA A 105 -18.53 10.85 -7.57
C ALA A 105 -17.95 11.30 -8.93
N VAL A 106 -18.76 12.05 -9.71
CA VAL A 106 -18.37 12.60 -11.02
C VAL A 106 -17.15 13.53 -10.90
N GLU A 107 -16.99 14.18 -9.74
CA GLU A 107 -15.92 15.11 -9.42
C GLU A 107 -14.53 14.44 -9.35
N GLN A 108 -14.47 13.12 -9.18
CA GLN A 108 -13.23 12.37 -9.17
C GLN A 108 -13.14 11.53 -10.45
N PRO A 109 -12.59 12.09 -11.55
CA PRO A 109 -12.49 11.38 -12.82
C PRO A 109 -11.59 10.15 -12.63
N ASN A 110 -12.21 8.99 -12.56
CA ASN A 110 -11.55 7.72 -12.45
C ASN A 110 -12.28 6.68 -13.32
N THR A 111 -11.60 5.60 -13.68
CA THR A 111 -12.17 4.52 -14.49
C THR A 111 -12.82 3.42 -13.64
N SER A 112 -13.18 3.75 -12.39
CA SER A 112 -13.55 2.76 -11.37
C SER A 112 -15.07 2.65 -11.28
N ILE A 113 -15.55 1.42 -11.41
CA ILE A 113 -16.98 1.11 -11.44
C ILE A 113 -17.42 0.49 -10.12
N GLY A 114 -16.52 -0.22 -9.43
CA GLY A 114 -16.82 -0.90 -8.16
C GLY A 114 -16.60 -0.08 -6.90
N GLY A 115 -15.90 1.04 -7.00
CA GLY A 115 -15.45 1.84 -5.87
C GLY A 115 -14.02 2.32 -6.04
N ASN A 116 -13.54 3.08 -5.07
CA ASN A 116 -12.19 3.63 -5.05
C ASN A 116 -11.57 3.49 -3.66
N VAL A 117 -10.28 3.18 -3.60
CA VAL A 117 -9.50 3.22 -2.36
C VAL A 117 -8.43 4.29 -2.50
N SER A 118 -8.57 5.36 -1.72
CA SER A 118 -7.66 6.50 -1.71
C SER A 118 -6.77 6.43 -0.48
N PHE A 119 -5.46 6.43 -0.71
CA PHE A 119 -4.45 6.54 0.33
C PHE A 119 -4.06 8.00 0.49
N ARG A 120 -4.06 8.49 1.73
CA ARG A 120 -3.59 9.84 2.05
C ARG A 120 -2.29 9.76 2.81
N ASN A 121 -1.25 10.37 2.27
CA ASN A 121 0.05 10.44 2.93
C ASN A 121 -0.07 11.14 4.29
N LYS A 122 0.83 10.80 5.21
CA LYS A 122 0.98 11.57 6.46
C LYS A 122 1.29 13.02 6.13
N SER A 123 0.58 13.95 6.76
CA SER A 123 0.78 15.38 6.57
C SER A 123 1.50 16.00 7.77
N PRO A 124 2.30 17.08 7.61
CA PRO A 124 2.80 17.86 8.75
C PRO A 124 1.68 18.33 9.69
N ASP A 125 0.51 18.66 9.13
CA ASP A 125 -0.68 19.11 9.86
C ASP A 125 -1.22 18.05 10.84
N ASP A 126 -0.94 16.76 10.58
CA ASP A 126 -1.39 15.67 11.46
C ASP A 126 -0.53 15.56 12.74
N TYR A 127 0.67 16.15 12.73
CA TYR A 127 1.69 15.96 13.76
C TYR A 127 2.01 17.25 14.53
N LEU A 128 1.85 18.39 13.88
CA LEU A 128 2.19 19.72 14.38
C LEU A 128 0.91 20.52 14.64
N HIS A 129 0.89 21.28 15.73
CA HIS A 129 -0.22 22.15 16.10
C HIS A 129 0.30 23.28 17.00
N PRO A 130 -0.48 24.36 17.25
CA PRO A 130 -0.05 25.42 18.15
C PRO A 130 0.45 24.86 19.49
N GLY A 131 1.65 25.27 19.90
CA GLY A 131 2.35 24.74 21.08
C GLY A 131 3.17 23.45 20.86
N LYS A 132 3.16 22.88 19.66
CA LYS A 132 3.93 21.68 19.27
C LYS A 132 4.56 21.85 17.89
N ALA A 133 5.74 22.46 17.87
CA ALA A 133 6.50 22.76 16.65
C ALA A 133 7.32 21.58 16.11
N THR A 134 7.41 20.47 16.85
CA THR A 134 8.16 19.28 16.45
C THR A 134 7.45 18.00 16.87
N ALA A 135 7.60 16.94 16.07
CA ALA A 135 7.16 15.59 16.40
C ALA A 135 8.18 14.57 15.90
N PHE A 136 8.36 13.49 16.66
CA PHE A 136 9.17 12.35 16.29
C PHE A 136 8.45 11.07 16.71
N SER A 137 8.45 10.05 15.85
CA SER A 137 8.00 8.71 16.20
C SER A 137 8.88 7.66 15.53
N TYR A 138 9.02 6.53 16.24
CA TYR A 138 9.65 5.32 15.76
C TYR A 138 8.70 4.16 15.98
N GLN A 139 8.60 3.26 15.01
CA GLN A 139 7.77 2.07 15.06
C GLN A 139 8.60 0.86 14.62
N SER A 140 8.51 -0.23 15.39
CA SER A 140 9.11 -1.52 15.04
C SER A 140 8.06 -2.61 15.20
N ASP A 141 7.90 -3.43 14.16
CA ASP A 141 6.91 -4.51 14.14
C ASP A 141 7.55 -5.82 13.67
N TYR A 142 7.05 -6.95 14.19
CA TYR A 142 7.41 -8.29 13.72
C TYR A 142 6.18 -9.08 13.33
N ASP A 143 6.15 -9.58 12.09
CA ASP A 143 5.11 -10.50 11.62
C ASP A 143 5.68 -11.92 11.50
N SER A 144 5.21 -12.80 12.39
CA SER A 144 5.63 -14.21 12.45
C SER A 144 5.16 -15.06 11.26
N SER A 145 4.17 -14.60 10.49
CA SER A 145 3.67 -15.33 9.31
C SER A 145 4.69 -15.30 8.17
N SER A 146 5.35 -14.16 7.99
CA SER A 146 6.38 -13.92 6.97
C SER A 146 7.79 -13.79 7.55
N ARG A 147 7.93 -13.89 8.89
CA ARG A 147 9.18 -13.64 9.61
C ARG A 147 9.79 -12.30 9.21
N SER A 148 8.92 -11.29 9.07
CA SER A 148 9.31 -9.97 8.60
C SER A 148 9.45 -8.98 9.74
N TRP A 149 10.46 -8.14 9.65
CA TRP A 149 10.67 -6.98 10.51
C TRP A 149 10.42 -5.69 9.76
N HIS A 150 9.75 -4.76 10.44
CA HIS A 150 9.53 -3.40 9.99
C HIS A 150 10.21 -2.44 10.95
N ASN A 151 10.85 -1.41 10.40
CA ASN A 151 11.32 -0.26 11.14
C ASN A 151 10.92 1.01 10.40
N GLY A 152 10.13 1.84 11.06
CA GLY A 152 9.62 3.09 10.52
C GLY A 152 9.95 4.28 11.41
N ILE A 153 10.30 5.41 10.79
CA ILE A 153 10.54 6.68 11.48
C ILE A 153 9.67 7.75 10.83
N THR A 154 9.06 8.60 11.66
CA THR A 154 8.37 9.82 11.24
C THR A 154 8.95 10.99 12.02
N ALA A 155 9.37 12.04 11.33
CA ALA A 155 9.81 13.29 11.93
C ALA A 155 9.08 14.45 11.26
N ALA A 156 8.52 15.37 12.04
CA ALA A 156 7.89 16.58 11.54
C ALA A 156 8.40 17.78 12.34
N ALA A 157 8.57 18.91 11.66
CA ALA A 157 8.95 20.16 12.30
C ALA A 157 8.42 21.35 11.50
N GLY A 158 8.17 22.45 12.20
CA GLY A 158 7.74 23.70 11.59
C GLY A 158 6.85 24.53 12.48
N ASP A 159 6.26 25.53 11.86
CA ASP A 159 5.33 26.48 12.47
C ASP A 159 4.08 26.68 11.61
N ASP A 160 3.34 27.75 11.89
CA ASP A 160 2.10 28.08 11.20
C ASP A 160 2.34 28.49 9.73
N GLU A 161 3.53 29.00 9.39
CA GLU A 161 3.88 29.44 8.04
C GLU A 161 4.60 28.36 7.24
N LEU A 162 5.60 27.68 7.80
CA LEU A 162 6.38 26.66 7.10
C LEU A 162 6.52 25.42 7.95
N ARG A 163 6.06 24.29 7.41
CA ARG A 163 6.13 23.01 8.09
C ARG A 163 6.37 21.85 7.16
N GLY A 164 7.11 20.87 7.66
CA GLY A 164 7.52 19.71 6.88
C GLY A 164 7.45 18.43 7.69
N ILE A 165 7.40 17.33 6.94
CA ILE A 165 7.43 15.97 7.45
C ILE A 165 8.37 15.11 6.61
N PHE A 166 9.06 14.19 7.28
CA PHE A 166 9.89 13.16 6.72
C PHE A 166 9.43 11.82 7.29
N VAL A 167 9.20 10.84 6.41
CA VAL A 167 8.77 9.49 6.78
C VAL A 167 9.64 8.49 6.04
N TYR A 168 10.19 7.52 6.77
CA TYR A 168 10.94 6.41 6.19
C TYR A 168 10.45 5.10 6.78
N SER A 169 10.35 4.07 5.94
CA SER A 169 10.04 2.70 6.33
C SER A 169 10.97 1.75 5.62
N ARG A 170 11.50 0.80 6.38
CA ARG A 170 12.19 -0.37 5.85
C ARG A 170 11.51 -1.63 6.35
N ARG A 171 11.30 -2.58 5.45
CA ARG A 171 10.82 -3.91 5.77
C ARG A 171 11.71 -4.96 5.15
N ASP A 172 12.03 -5.99 5.92
CA ASP A 172 12.79 -7.15 5.46
C ASP A 172 11.99 -8.40 5.88
N GLY A 173 11.82 -9.37 4.98
CA GLY A 173 10.98 -10.53 5.25
C GLY A 173 11.25 -11.73 4.38
N GLN A 174 10.60 -12.83 4.73
CA GLN A 174 10.66 -14.11 4.04
C GLN A 174 9.30 -14.50 3.48
N GLN A 175 9.22 -15.66 2.84
CA GLN A 175 7.97 -16.24 2.36
C GLN A 175 6.93 -16.31 3.49
N THR A 176 5.69 -15.94 3.20
CA THR A 176 4.59 -16.16 4.13
C THR A 176 4.33 -17.66 4.27
N ARG A 177 4.31 -18.18 5.51
CA ARG A 177 3.96 -19.57 5.79
C ARG A 177 2.54 -19.86 5.33
N ASN A 178 2.35 -21.04 4.74
CA ASN A 178 1.02 -21.56 4.45
C ASN A 178 0.48 -22.32 5.67
N ASN A 179 -0.77 -22.75 5.57
CA ASN A 179 -1.41 -23.57 6.60
C ASN A 179 -1.45 -25.04 6.12
N SER A 180 -0.27 -25.66 5.99
CA SER A 180 -0.11 -27.04 5.56
C SER A 180 0.98 -27.73 6.39
N ASP A 181 0.72 -28.97 6.81
CA ASP A 181 1.69 -29.81 7.50
C ASP A 181 2.55 -30.64 6.54
N THR A 182 2.27 -30.59 5.23
CA THR A 182 2.85 -31.50 4.23
C THR A 182 3.53 -30.78 3.08
N LEU A 183 3.11 -29.56 2.77
CA LEU A 183 3.68 -28.75 1.69
C LEU A 183 4.19 -27.45 2.28
N ASP A 184 5.48 -27.18 2.15
CA ASP A 184 6.04 -25.89 2.52
C ASP A 184 5.73 -24.81 1.48
N ALA A 185 5.70 -23.56 1.91
CA ALA A 185 5.68 -22.43 0.99
C ALA A 185 7.04 -22.32 0.28
N TYR A 186 7.01 -22.05 -1.03
CA TYR A 186 8.23 -21.84 -1.81
C TYR A 186 9.16 -20.81 -1.13
N PRO A 187 10.46 -21.12 -0.96
CA PRO A 187 11.40 -20.20 -0.35
C PRO A 187 11.46 -18.87 -1.10
N ALA A 188 11.32 -17.78 -0.36
CA ALA A 188 11.47 -16.44 -0.89
C ALA A 188 11.99 -15.51 0.18
N ASN A 189 12.72 -14.48 -0.23
CA ASN A 189 13.04 -13.34 0.61
C ASN A 189 12.70 -12.05 -0.12
N TRP A 190 12.45 -11.01 0.64
CA TRP A 190 12.11 -9.71 0.10
C TRP A 190 12.51 -8.62 1.07
N HIS A 191 12.75 -7.45 0.50
CA HIS A 191 12.90 -6.23 1.27
C HIS A 191 12.23 -5.07 0.53
N SER A 192 11.80 -4.07 1.28
CA SER A 192 11.26 -2.85 0.73
C SER A 192 11.76 -1.63 1.50
N ASP A 193 12.02 -0.57 0.75
CA ASP A 193 12.39 0.74 1.24
C ASP A 193 11.35 1.74 0.72
N ALA A 194 10.78 2.51 1.64
CA ALA A 194 9.77 3.51 1.34
C ALA A 194 10.14 4.82 2.03
N PHE A 195 10.06 5.92 1.29
CA PHE A 195 10.39 7.25 1.77
C PHE A 195 9.35 8.23 1.27
N MET A 196 8.93 9.14 2.14
CA MET A 196 8.09 10.27 1.79
C MET A 196 8.59 11.52 2.50
N THR A 197 8.56 12.66 1.80
CA THR A 197 8.64 13.96 2.44
C THR A 197 7.59 14.90 1.89
N SER A 198 7.01 15.70 2.76
CA SER A 198 6.05 16.73 2.38
C SER A 198 6.37 18.04 3.09
N GLY A 199 6.16 19.15 2.38
CA GLY A 199 6.32 20.51 2.88
C GLY A 199 5.08 21.33 2.57
N ILE A 200 4.65 22.12 3.55
CA ILE A 200 3.54 23.08 3.46
C ILE A 200 4.10 24.46 3.75
N TRP A 201 3.92 25.38 2.79
CA TRP A 201 4.14 26.81 2.98
C TRP A 201 2.80 27.54 2.94
N GLN A 202 2.48 28.25 4.00
CA GLN A 202 1.23 28.97 4.22
C GLN A 202 1.55 30.40 4.68
N PRO A 203 1.90 31.33 3.78
CA PRO A 203 2.30 32.69 4.14
C PRO A 203 1.17 33.53 4.75
N ASN A 204 -0.09 33.11 4.60
CA ASN A 204 -1.27 33.73 5.20
C ASN A 204 -2.48 32.77 5.14
N ASP A 205 -3.62 33.20 5.66
CA ASP A 205 -4.86 32.41 5.73
C ASP A 205 -5.47 32.06 4.36
N ALA A 206 -5.14 32.79 3.30
CA ALA A 206 -5.73 32.61 1.97
C ALA A 206 -4.90 31.70 1.04
N HIS A 207 -3.60 31.53 1.34
CA HIS A 207 -2.67 30.85 0.45
C HIS A 207 -1.94 29.71 1.17
N LYS A 208 -2.09 28.49 0.64
CA LYS A 208 -1.40 27.29 1.11
C LYS A 208 -0.83 26.54 -0.09
N LEU A 209 0.48 26.35 -0.11
CA LEU A 209 1.20 25.55 -1.09
C LEU A 209 1.74 24.30 -0.42
N SER A 210 1.41 23.13 -0.96
CA SER A 210 1.94 21.84 -0.50
C SER A 210 2.72 21.16 -1.62
N ALA A 211 3.86 20.56 -1.28
CA ALA A 211 4.62 19.71 -2.18
C ALA A 211 4.96 18.41 -1.46
N THR A 212 4.80 17.28 -2.14
CA THR A 212 5.09 15.94 -1.62
C THR A 212 5.95 15.18 -2.61
N VAL A 213 6.91 14.42 -2.09
CA VAL A 213 7.75 13.49 -2.85
C VAL A 213 7.65 12.12 -2.20
N ASP A 214 7.26 11.12 -3.00
CA ASP A 214 7.14 9.72 -2.59
C ASP A 214 8.11 8.84 -3.38
N TYR A 215 8.71 7.89 -2.67
CA TYR A 215 9.54 6.85 -3.24
C TYR A 215 9.21 5.51 -2.58
N TYR A 216 9.01 4.48 -3.41
CA TYR A 216 8.83 3.11 -2.95
C TYR A 216 9.61 2.16 -3.86
N HIS A 217 10.37 1.27 -3.23
CA HIS A 217 11.06 0.19 -3.92
C HIS A 217 10.94 -1.11 -3.13
N LYS A 218 10.61 -2.20 -3.83
CA LYS A 218 10.53 -3.53 -3.25
C LYS A 218 11.23 -4.51 -4.17
N THR A 219 12.12 -5.31 -3.60
CA THR A 219 12.79 -6.42 -4.28
C THR A 219 12.33 -7.72 -3.66
N HIS A 220 12.06 -8.70 -4.50
CA HIS A 220 11.59 -10.03 -4.10
C HIS A 220 12.37 -11.09 -4.87
N HIS A 221 13.07 -11.96 -4.15
CA HIS A 221 13.76 -13.11 -4.71
C HIS A 221 13.00 -14.39 -4.35
N SER A 222 12.59 -15.13 -5.37
CA SER A 222 11.94 -16.44 -5.24
C SER A 222 12.87 -17.53 -5.73
N HIS A 223 12.94 -18.63 -5.01
CA HIS A 223 13.60 -19.86 -5.44
C HIS A 223 12.53 -20.90 -5.75
N TYR A 224 12.50 -21.36 -7.00
CA TYR A 224 11.68 -22.49 -7.42
C TYR A 224 12.62 -23.66 -7.68
N ASP A 225 12.29 -24.83 -7.13
CA ASP A 225 13.01 -26.05 -7.48
C ASP A 225 12.78 -26.36 -8.97
N SER A 226 13.86 -26.70 -9.66
CA SER A 226 13.88 -27.08 -11.08
C SER A 226 13.35 -28.49 -11.29
#